data_AF-A0A2M8PP79-F1
#
_entry.id   AF-A0A2M8PP79-F1
#
_cell.length_a   1.000
_cell.length_b   1.000
_cell.length_c   1.000
_cell.angle_alpha   90.00
_cell.angle_beta   90.00
_cell.angle_gamma   90.00
#
_symmetry.space_group_name_H-M   'P 1'
#
loop_
_entity.id
_entity.type
_entity.pdbx_description
1 polymer ?
#
loop_
_entity_poly.entity_id
_entity_poly.type
_entity_poly.pdbx_seq_one_letter_code
_entity_poly.pdbx_strand_id
1 'polypeptide(L)'
;ILTTGYEGETFSNNPLAGMVGLLVSFGKGVFWYAPPLIISALSFPYFKKNASLLSKTLILSTLLAIGFYGSWWAWHGGWVWGPRFLVPLMPLWCVGWSVFPTKISWKIGATLIFSIGILVQLVGTFTNVNNAYTNAFYGASNPDDKTHYAMIHYDLDYNPILLGWQQLKTGNTEPQAIYQLQKTELNQNWVYGVPQAIERCLLLSIGILTWGLLHNPMIFEGQET
;
A
#
# COMPACT_ATOMS: atom_id res chain seq x y z
N ILE A 1 -7.21 22.05 -33.77
CA ILE A 1 -6.25 21.35 -32.88
C ILE A 1 -6.82 21.50 -31.47
N LEU A 2 -7.20 20.39 -30.84
CA LEU A 2 -7.70 20.43 -29.47
C LEU A 2 -6.49 20.63 -28.56
N THR A 3 -6.28 21.85 -28.08
CA THR A 3 -5.37 22.15 -26.97
C THR A 3 -5.96 21.56 -25.71
N THR A 4 -5.65 20.30 -25.44
CA THR A 4 -5.97 19.67 -24.15
C THR A 4 -4.98 20.17 -23.11
N GLY A 5 -5.37 20.28 -21.84
CA GLY A 5 -4.46 20.68 -20.73
C GLY A 5 -3.34 19.68 -20.41
N TYR A 6 -3.15 18.67 -21.24
CA TYR A 6 -2.13 17.62 -21.16
C TYR A 6 -1.15 17.69 -22.34
N GLU A 7 -0.99 18.86 -22.94
CA GLU A 7 -0.07 19.08 -24.06
C GLU A 7 1.37 18.72 -23.64
N GLY A 8 1.95 17.71 -24.31
CA GLY A 8 3.29 17.17 -23.99
C GLY A 8 3.27 15.88 -23.14
N GLU A 9 2.14 15.49 -22.58
CA GLU A 9 2.01 14.24 -21.84
C GLU A 9 1.75 13.06 -22.77
N THR A 10 2.64 12.06 -22.72
CA THR A 10 2.64 10.93 -23.67
C THR A 10 2.88 9.60 -22.97
N PHE A 11 2.70 8.49 -23.70
CA PHE A 11 3.11 7.16 -23.25
C PHE A 11 4.59 6.92 -23.56
N SER A 12 5.46 7.74 -22.97
CA SER A 12 6.90 7.76 -23.23
C SER A 12 7.73 6.94 -22.24
N ASN A 13 7.12 6.40 -21.18
CA ASN A 13 7.84 5.59 -20.21
C ASN A 13 8.11 4.18 -20.77
N ASN A 14 9.22 3.57 -20.35
CA ASN A 14 9.47 2.16 -20.63
C ASN A 14 8.38 1.30 -19.95
N PRO A 15 7.52 0.58 -20.71
CA PRO A 15 6.39 -0.13 -20.13
C PRO A 15 6.80 -1.17 -19.10
N LEU A 16 7.90 -1.90 -19.35
CA LEU A 16 8.38 -2.93 -18.42
C LEU A 16 8.87 -2.31 -17.10
N ALA A 17 9.60 -1.20 -17.18
CA ALA A 17 10.05 -0.48 -15.99
C ALA A 17 8.86 0.05 -15.17
N GLY A 18 7.85 0.60 -15.83
CA GLY A 18 6.61 1.04 -15.17
C GLY A 18 5.81 -0.11 -14.58
N MET A 19 5.73 -1.26 -15.27
CA MET A 19 5.06 -2.45 -14.75
C MET A 19 5.73 -2.97 -13.47
N VAL A 20 7.05 -3.11 -13.49
CA VAL A 20 7.83 -3.53 -12.31
C VAL A 20 7.70 -2.49 -11.20
N GLY A 21 7.78 -1.20 -11.54
CA GLY A 21 7.59 -0.10 -10.61
C GLY A 21 6.23 -0.17 -9.89
N LEU A 22 5.14 -0.36 -10.63
CA LEU A 22 3.79 -0.47 -10.07
C LEU A 22 3.61 -1.66 -9.12
N LEU A 23 4.40 -2.73 -9.28
CA LEU A 23 4.30 -3.91 -8.43
C LEU A 23 5.21 -3.84 -7.20
N VAL A 24 6.48 -3.46 -7.37
CA VAL A 24 7.51 -3.67 -6.35
C VAL A 24 8.35 -2.44 -5.99
N SER A 25 8.13 -1.27 -6.61
CA SER A 25 8.79 -0.02 -6.22
C SER A 25 8.60 0.24 -4.71
N PHE A 26 9.64 0.63 -3.97
CA PHE A 26 9.48 0.94 -2.55
C PHE A 26 8.51 2.11 -2.33
N GLY A 27 8.59 3.13 -3.19
CA GLY A 27 7.73 4.30 -3.11
C GLY A 27 6.32 4.10 -3.67
N LYS A 28 6.09 3.11 -4.54
CA LYS A 28 4.84 3.01 -5.32
C LYS A 28 4.31 1.58 -5.56
N GLY A 29 5.02 0.56 -5.13
CA GLY A 29 4.70 -0.82 -5.43
C GLY A 29 3.46 -1.30 -4.68
N VAL A 30 2.53 -1.93 -5.39
CA VAL A 30 1.27 -2.40 -4.81
C VAL A 30 1.48 -3.35 -3.63
N PHE A 31 2.54 -4.17 -3.63
CA PHE A 31 2.76 -5.12 -2.54
C PHE A 31 3.31 -4.48 -1.26
N TRP A 32 3.91 -3.28 -1.35
CA TRP A 32 4.32 -2.51 -0.17
C TRP A 32 3.14 -1.77 0.45
N TYR A 33 2.26 -1.22 -0.40
CA TYR A 33 1.11 -0.41 0.04
C TYR A 33 -0.14 -1.25 0.34
N ALA A 34 -0.27 -2.41 -0.29
CA ALA A 34 -1.31 -3.40 -0.04
C ALA A 34 -0.71 -4.82 0.11
N PRO A 35 0.07 -5.07 1.19
CA PRO A 35 0.59 -6.41 1.52
C PRO A 35 -0.43 -7.55 1.50
N PRO A 36 -1.73 -7.37 1.87
CA PRO A 36 -2.75 -8.41 1.75
C PRO A 36 -2.85 -9.06 0.36
N LEU A 37 -2.45 -8.33 -0.69
CA LEU A 37 -2.44 -8.85 -2.06
C LEU A 37 -1.38 -9.93 -2.29
N ILE A 38 -0.33 -10.00 -1.46
CA ILE A 38 0.70 -11.05 -1.53
C ILE A 38 0.04 -12.41 -1.29
N ILE A 39 -0.78 -12.52 -0.24
CA ILE A 39 -1.55 -13.73 0.05
C ILE A 39 -2.45 -14.08 -1.13
N SER A 40 -3.15 -13.09 -1.68
CA SER A 40 -4.03 -13.31 -2.82
C SER A 40 -3.28 -13.85 -4.05
N ALA A 41 -2.10 -13.29 -4.33
CA ALA A 41 -1.24 -13.74 -5.42
C ALA A 41 -0.72 -15.18 -5.18
N LEU A 42 -0.35 -15.53 -3.94
CA LEU A 42 0.09 -16.87 -3.58
C LEU A 42 -1.05 -17.91 -3.65
N SER A 43 -2.29 -17.51 -3.34
CA SER A 43 -3.48 -18.36 -3.44
C SER A 43 -4.04 -18.46 -4.88
N PHE A 44 -3.57 -17.61 -5.80
CA PHE A 44 -4.07 -17.53 -7.18
C PHE A 44 -4.03 -18.86 -7.98
N PRO A 45 -3.02 -19.75 -7.85
CA PRO A 45 -3.02 -21.04 -8.53
C PRO A 45 -4.22 -21.93 -8.16
N TYR A 46 -4.70 -21.86 -6.93
CA TYR A 46 -5.89 -22.60 -6.48
C TYR A 46 -7.16 -22.00 -7.09
N PHE A 47 -7.26 -20.67 -7.12
CA PHE A 47 -8.34 -19.96 -7.79
C PHE A 47 -8.42 -20.28 -9.29
N LYS A 48 -7.29 -20.31 -9.99
CA LYS A 48 -7.22 -20.65 -11.41
C LYS A 48 -7.76 -22.06 -11.71
N LYS A 49 -7.55 -23.02 -10.80
CA LYS A 49 -8.07 -24.39 -10.94
C LYS A 49 -9.60 -24.44 -10.81
N ASN A 50 -10.16 -23.62 -9.93
CA ASN A 50 -11.60 -23.64 -9.62
C ASN A 50 -12.43 -22.71 -10.51
N ALA A 51 -11.83 -21.65 -11.09
CA ALA A 51 -12.54 -20.64 -11.88
C ALA A 51 -11.72 -20.18 -13.10
N SER A 52 -11.61 -21.05 -14.12
CA SER A 52 -10.71 -20.84 -15.26
C SER A 52 -11.04 -19.59 -16.10
N LEU A 53 -12.32 -19.29 -16.35
CA LEU A 53 -12.71 -18.10 -17.11
C LEU A 53 -12.44 -16.81 -16.34
N LEU A 54 -12.86 -16.74 -15.08
CA LEU A 54 -12.68 -15.56 -14.23
C LEU A 54 -11.19 -15.27 -13.99
N SER A 55 -10.37 -16.31 -13.78
CA SER A 55 -8.92 -16.16 -13.65
C SER A 55 -8.26 -15.62 -14.92
N LYS A 56 -8.69 -16.04 -16.12
CA LYS A 56 -8.21 -15.48 -17.39
C LYS A 56 -8.58 -14.01 -17.54
N THR A 57 -9.83 -13.65 -17.23
CA THR A 57 -10.28 -12.26 -17.25
C THR A 57 -9.45 -11.40 -16.29
N LEU A 58 -9.23 -11.87 -15.06
CA LEU A 58 -8.44 -11.14 -14.07
C LEU A 58 -6.98 -10.96 -14.53
N ILE A 59 -6.34 -12.00 -15.09
CA ILE A 59 -4.99 -11.90 -15.65
C ILE A 59 -4.97 -10.87 -16.79
N LEU A 60 -5.91 -10.94 -17.72
CA LEU A 60 -5.96 -10.03 -18.86
C LEU A 60 -6.17 -8.58 -18.41
N SER A 61 -7.13 -8.32 -17.52
CA SER A 61 -7.38 -6.99 -16.95
C SER A 61 -6.15 -6.46 -16.21
N THR A 62 -5.46 -7.33 -15.47
CA THR A 62 -4.22 -6.98 -14.75
C THR A 62 -3.10 -6.58 -15.71
N LEU A 63 -2.84 -7.40 -16.73
CA LEU A 63 -1.78 -7.13 -17.71
C LEU A 63 -2.07 -5.88 -18.53
N LEU A 64 -3.33 -5.68 -18.94
CA LEU A 64 -3.74 -4.49 -19.68
C LEU A 64 -3.58 -3.23 -18.83
N ALA A 65 -4.06 -3.23 -17.58
CA ALA A 65 -3.96 -2.06 -16.72
C ALA A 65 -2.50 -1.74 -16.36
N ILE A 66 -1.72 -2.72 -15.90
CA ILE A 66 -0.33 -2.47 -15.52
C ILE A 66 0.50 -2.09 -16.75
N GLY A 67 0.22 -2.67 -17.93
CA GLY A 67 0.91 -2.30 -19.16
C GLY A 67 0.56 -0.90 -19.67
N PHE A 68 -0.72 -0.53 -19.59
CA PHE A 68 -1.21 0.80 -19.98
C PHE A 68 -0.72 1.89 -19.02
N TYR A 69 -0.87 1.69 -17.72
CA TYR A 69 -0.40 2.67 -16.73
C TYR A 69 1.12 2.66 -16.58
N GLY A 70 1.78 1.53 -16.84
CA GLY A 70 3.23 1.41 -16.84
C GLY A 70 3.89 2.13 -18.01
N SER A 71 3.21 2.28 -19.16
CA SER A 71 3.73 3.06 -20.30
C SER A 71 3.49 4.56 -20.17
N TRP A 72 2.62 4.99 -19.25
CA TRP A 72 2.35 6.41 -18.99
C TRP A 72 3.59 7.14 -18.47
N TRP A 73 3.88 8.35 -18.96
CA TRP A 73 5.07 9.13 -18.56
C TRP A 73 5.18 9.27 -17.02
N ALA A 74 4.06 9.49 -16.35
CA ALA A 74 3.95 9.57 -14.89
C ALA A 74 3.34 8.28 -14.31
N TRP A 75 3.89 7.11 -14.68
CA TRP A 75 3.39 5.79 -14.24
C TRP A 75 3.17 5.68 -12.72
N HIS A 76 3.97 6.41 -11.94
CA HIS A 76 3.91 6.45 -10.47
C HIS A 76 2.67 7.18 -9.93
N GLY A 77 1.94 7.91 -10.76
CA GLY A 77 0.68 8.56 -10.39
C GLY A 77 0.83 9.80 -9.49
N GLY A 78 1.99 10.47 -9.53
CA GLY A 78 2.22 11.74 -8.81
C GLY A 78 2.47 11.59 -7.30
N TRP A 79 2.28 12.68 -6.56
CA TRP A 79 2.57 12.79 -5.12
C TRP A 79 1.39 12.27 -4.28
N VAL A 80 1.27 10.95 -4.22
CA VAL A 80 0.15 10.26 -3.60
C VAL A 80 0.63 9.04 -2.84
N TRP A 81 -0.17 8.57 -1.90
CA TRP A 81 0.08 7.33 -1.14
C TRP A 81 -0.16 6.10 -2.04
N GLY A 82 0.92 5.41 -2.43
CA GLY A 82 0.87 4.19 -3.22
C GLY A 82 0.54 4.36 -4.72
N PRO A 83 0.24 3.25 -5.43
CA PRO A 83 -0.03 3.26 -6.87
C PRO A 83 -1.51 3.55 -7.18
N ARG A 84 -1.88 4.84 -7.23
CA ARG A 84 -3.29 5.27 -7.45
C ARG A 84 -3.99 4.60 -8.63
N PHE A 85 -3.25 4.29 -9.70
CA PHE A 85 -3.83 3.69 -10.91
C PHE A 85 -4.28 2.24 -10.72
N LEU A 86 -3.74 1.54 -9.72
CA LEU A 86 -4.10 0.16 -9.43
C LEU A 86 -5.21 0.03 -8.38
N VAL A 87 -5.59 1.12 -7.71
CA VAL A 87 -6.65 1.11 -6.69
C VAL A 87 -7.95 0.47 -7.19
N PRO A 88 -8.45 0.74 -8.41
CA PRO A 88 -9.66 0.07 -8.92
C PRO A 88 -9.51 -1.43 -9.13
N LEU A 89 -8.28 -1.93 -9.34
CA LEU A 89 -8.00 -3.36 -9.50
C LEU A 89 -7.83 -4.10 -8.17
N MET A 90 -7.47 -3.40 -7.10
CA MET A 90 -7.20 -4.04 -5.80
C MET A 90 -8.37 -4.91 -5.30
N PRO A 91 -9.65 -4.48 -5.35
CA PRO A 91 -10.77 -5.32 -4.93
C PRO A 91 -10.90 -6.60 -5.78
N LEU A 92 -10.60 -6.52 -7.08
CA LEU A 92 -10.62 -7.68 -7.97
C LEU A 92 -9.48 -8.65 -7.65
N TRP A 93 -8.31 -8.11 -7.29
CA TRP A 93 -7.21 -8.94 -6.81
C TRP A 93 -7.50 -9.61 -5.49
N CYS A 94 -8.36 -9.06 -4.63
CA CYS A 94 -8.76 -9.73 -3.39
C CYS A 94 -9.52 -11.05 -3.61
N VAL A 95 -10.00 -11.35 -4.82
CA VAL A 95 -10.70 -12.61 -5.12
C VAL A 95 -9.87 -13.86 -4.79
N GLY A 96 -8.54 -13.80 -4.84
CA GLY A 96 -7.68 -14.92 -4.42
C GLY A 96 -7.84 -15.32 -2.95
N TRP A 97 -8.38 -14.44 -2.10
CA TRP A 97 -8.73 -14.75 -0.72
C TRP A 97 -9.92 -15.72 -0.59
N SER A 98 -10.74 -15.87 -1.63
CA SER A 98 -11.86 -16.81 -1.61
C SER A 98 -11.43 -18.28 -1.59
N VAL A 99 -10.19 -18.58 -2.01
CA VAL A 99 -9.66 -19.95 -2.12
C VAL A 99 -8.52 -20.17 -1.14
N PHE A 100 -8.69 -19.63 0.06
CA PHE A 100 -7.68 -19.63 1.10
C PHE A 100 -7.42 -21.05 1.64
N PRO A 101 -6.15 -21.53 1.72
CA PRO A 101 -5.86 -22.84 2.30
C PRO A 101 -6.28 -22.93 3.77
N THR A 102 -6.86 -24.05 4.18
CA THR A 102 -7.37 -24.26 5.55
C THR A 102 -6.27 -24.41 6.60
N LYS A 103 -5.02 -24.64 6.17
CA LYS A 103 -3.85 -24.85 7.05
C LYS A 103 -3.62 -23.65 7.99
N ILE A 104 -3.36 -23.94 9.26
CA ILE A 104 -3.15 -22.92 10.29
C ILE A 104 -1.99 -21.95 9.98
N SER A 105 -0.93 -22.44 9.34
CA SER A 105 0.21 -21.59 8.94
C SER A 105 -0.18 -20.50 7.95
N TRP A 106 -1.13 -20.77 7.05
CA TRP A 106 -1.68 -19.77 6.15
C TRP A 106 -2.51 -18.77 6.92
N LYS A 107 -3.42 -19.22 7.81
CA LYS A 107 -4.25 -18.32 8.64
C LYS A 107 -3.37 -17.32 9.42
N ILE A 108 -2.32 -17.82 10.09
CA ILE A 108 -1.35 -16.98 10.81
C ILE A 108 -0.65 -16.00 9.84
N GLY A 109 -0.13 -16.49 8.72
CA GLY A 109 0.55 -15.65 7.73
C GLY A 109 -0.36 -14.55 7.17
N ALA A 110 -1.62 -14.86 6.88
CA ALA A 110 -2.59 -13.88 6.42
C ALA A 110 -2.99 -12.88 7.50
N THR A 111 -3.18 -13.30 8.76
CA THR A 111 -3.41 -12.37 9.87
C THR A 111 -2.25 -11.39 10.01
N LEU A 112 -1.01 -11.89 9.97
CA LEU A 112 0.19 -11.04 10.07
C LEU A 112 0.28 -10.07 8.89
N ILE A 113 0.16 -10.57 7.66
CA ILE A 113 0.24 -9.73 6.44
C ILE A 113 -0.90 -8.71 6.38
N PHE A 114 -2.11 -9.11 6.75
CA PHE A 114 -3.25 -8.19 6.82
C PHE A 114 -3.00 -7.06 7.81
N SER A 115 -2.43 -7.40 8.95
CA SER A 115 -2.11 -6.43 9.99
C SER A 115 -0.99 -5.47 9.59
N ILE A 116 0.03 -5.96 8.86
CA ILE A 116 1.02 -5.09 8.22
C ILE A 116 0.32 -4.12 7.26
N GLY A 117 -0.65 -4.59 6.48
CA GLY A 117 -1.46 -3.73 5.61
C GLY A 117 -2.20 -2.63 6.37
N ILE A 118 -2.84 -2.95 7.49
CA ILE A 118 -3.48 -1.93 8.35
C ILE A 118 -2.46 -0.89 8.82
N LEU A 119 -1.31 -1.35 9.32
CA LEU A 119 -0.25 -0.47 9.80
C LEU A 119 0.26 0.48 8.71
N VAL A 120 0.45 -0.01 7.48
CA VAL A 120 0.81 0.82 6.33
C VAL A 120 -0.27 1.87 6.04
N GLN A 121 -1.55 1.49 6.04
CA GLN A 121 -2.64 2.43 5.77
C GLN A 121 -2.84 3.48 6.87
N LEU A 122 -2.57 3.15 8.13
CA LEU A 122 -2.58 4.12 9.22
C LEU A 122 -1.53 5.20 9.02
N VAL A 123 -0.30 4.83 8.60
CA VAL A 123 0.73 5.82 8.29
C VAL A 123 0.26 6.79 7.21
N GLY A 124 -0.30 6.26 6.11
CA GLY A 124 -0.83 7.10 5.03
C GLY A 124 -2.00 7.98 5.45
N THR A 125 -2.74 7.60 6.49
CA THR A 125 -3.87 8.37 7.02
C THR A 125 -3.43 9.48 7.99
N PHE A 126 -2.40 9.23 8.80
CA PHE A 126 -1.96 10.17 9.84
C PHE A 126 -0.83 11.10 9.43
N THR A 127 -0.22 10.87 8.26
CA THR A 127 0.94 11.64 7.78
C THR A 127 0.65 12.35 6.48
N ASN A 128 1.38 13.44 6.24
CA ASN A 128 1.30 14.15 4.96
C ASN A 128 2.35 13.59 4.01
N VAL A 129 1.91 12.80 3.02
CA VAL A 129 2.80 12.20 2.01
C VAL A 129 3.61 13.24 1.24
N ASN A 130 3.08 14.46 1.08
CA ASN A 130 3.79 15.54 0.39
C ASN A 130 5.09 15.93 1.08
N ASN A 131 5.23 15.70 2.39
CA ASN A 131 6.48 15.95 3.10
C ASN A 131 7.61 15.04 2.58
N ALA A 132 7.31 13.76 2.35
CA ALA A 132 8.27 12.80 1.80
C ALA A 132 8.67 13.20 0.37
N TYR A 133 7.71 13.60 -0.45
CA TYR A 133 7.97 14.12 -1.79
C TYR A 133 8.81 15.39 -1.75
N THR A 134 8.36 16.40 -1.01
CA THR A 134 9.03 17.68 -0.82
C THR A 134 10.48 17.48 -0.36
N ASN A 135 10.73 16.63 0.63
CA ASN A 135 12.10 16.37 1.10
C ASN A 135 13.00 15.77 0.01
N ALA A 136 12.50 14.85 -0.82
CA ALA A 136 13.29 14.31 -1.93
C ALA A 136 13.46 15.32 -3.08
N PHE A 137 12.44 16.15 -3.31
CA PHE A 137 12.43 17.17 -4.37
C PHE A 137 13.34 18.36 -4.06
N TYR A 138 13.35 18.83 -2.81
CA TYR A 138 14.18 19.97 -2.37
C TYR A 138 15.52 19.54 -1.78
N GLY A 139 15.68 18.28 -1.35
CA GLY A 139 16.94 17.72 -0.89
C GLY A 139 17.95 17.48 -2.00
N ALA A 140 17.51 17.54 -3.26
CA ALA A 140 18.37 17.43 -4.40
C ALA A 140 18.75 18.80 -4.94
N SER A 141 20.02 18.92 -5.30
CA SER A 141 20.69 20.17 -5.65
C SER A 141 20.22 20.83 -6.94
N ASN A 142 19.42 20.17 -7.79
CA ASN A 142 18.94 20.73 -9.05
C ASN A 142 17.50 20.26 -9.37
N PRO A 143 16.49 21.15 -9.46
CA PRO A 143 15.08 20.81 -9.68
C PRO A 143 14.78 19.98 -10.95
N ASP A 144 15.64 20.06 -11.96
CA ASP A 144 15.46 19.39 -13.25
C ASP A 144 16.00 17.96 -13.29
N ASP A 145 16.62 17.48 -12.21
CA ASP A 145 17.24 16.16 -12.20
C ASP A 145 16.17 15.05 -12.18
N LYS A 146 16.13 14.18 -13.19
CA LYS A 146 15.12 13.10 -13.27
C LYS A 146 15.29 12.04 -12.17
N THR A 147 16.35 12.16 -11.36
CA THR A 147 16.72 11.30 -10.24
C THR A 147 15.82 11.46 -9.01
N HIS A 148 15.09 12.57 -8.82
CA HIS A 148 14.23 12.76 -7.62
C HIS A 148 13.18 11.67 -7.45
N TYR A 149 12.46 11.37 -8.53
CA TYR A 149 11.46 10.31 -8.53
C TYR A 149 12.11 8.94 -8.38
N ALA A 150 13.31 8.75 -8.95
CA ALA A 150 14.03 7.49 -8.81
C ALA A 150 14.40 7.22 -7.33
N MET A 151 14.80 8.24 -6.57
CA MET A 151 15.08 8.12 -5.13
C MET A 151 13.82 7.63 -4.38
N ILE A 152 12.69 8.32 -4.51
CA ILE A 152 11.46 7.88 -3.82
C ILE A 152 11.00 6.49 -4.28
N HIS A 153 11.14 6.18 -5.56
CA HIS A 153 10.64 4.93 -6.11
C HIS A 153 11.51 3.72 -5.75
N TYR A 154 12.83 3.89 -5.63
CA TYR A 154 13.76 2.76 -5.56
C TYR A 154 14.78 2.83 -4.43
N ASP A 155 14.94 3.97 -3.77
CA ASP A 155 15.76 4.09 -2.57
C ASP A 155 14.92 3.80 -1.33
N LEU A 156 15.50 3.04 -0.41
CA LEU A 156 14.87 2.69 0.85
C LEU A 156 14.82 3.90 1.78
N ASP A 157 15.82 4.77 1.74
CA ASP A 157 15.93 5.93 2.64
C ASP A 157 14.84 6.97 2.37
N TYR A 158 14.33 7.00 1.13
CA TYR A 158 13.26 7.90 0.69
C TYR A 158 11.88 7.22 0.65
N ASN A 159 11.75 6.03 1.23
CA ASN A 159 10.49 5.30 1.25
C ASN A 159 9.42 6.07 2.06
N PRO A 160 8.28 6.47 1.46
CA PRO A 160 7.22 7.22 2.15
C PRO A 160 6.64 6.51 3.36
N ILE A 161 6.65 5.17 3.39
CA ILE A 161 6.18 4.38 4.54
C ILE A 161 7.12 4.57 5.73
N LEU A 162 8.44 4.47 5.50
CA LEU A 162 9.44 4.63 6.55
C LEU A 162 9.50 6.08 7.05
N LEU A 163 9.50 7.04 6.12
CA LEU A 163 9.45 8.45 6.45
C LEU A 163 8.17 8.82 7.20
N GLY A 164 7.03 8.24 6.85
CA GLY A 164 5.78 8.43 7.57
C GLY A 164 5.85 7.89 9.00
N TRP A 165 6.45 6.71 9.22
CA TRP A 165 6.70 6.22 10.58
C TRP A 165 7.61 7.13 11.40
N GLN A 166 8.65 7.71 10.78
CA GLN A 166 9.51 8.69 11.44
C GLN A 166 8.75 9.99 11.77
N GLN A 167 7.87 10.45 10.87
CA GLN A 167 6.98 11.59 11.12
C GLN A 167 6.05 11.34 12.30
N LEU A 168 5.42 10.16 12.38
CA LEU A 168 4.58 9.78 13.52
C LEU A 168 5.34 9.75 14.84
N LYS A 169 6.57 9.23 14.85
CA LYS A 169 7.41 9.18 16.06
C LYS A 169 7.87 10.56 16.52
N THR A 170 8.11 11.47 15.58
CA THR A 170 8.50 12.86 15.85
C THR A 170 7.30 13.78 16.07
N GLY A 171 6.07 13.28 15.86
CA GLY A 171 4.84 14.02 16.05
C GLY A 171 4.45 14.98 14.93
N ASN A 172 5.13 14.89 13.80
CA ASN A 172 4.81 15.66 12.60
C ASN A 172 3.64 15.00 11.86
N THR A 173 2.43 15.08 12.41
CA THR A 173 1.23 14.55 11.75
C THR A 173 0.71 15.50 10.68
N GLU A 174 -0.33 15.08 9.97
CA GLU A 174 -0.99 15.90 8.96
C GLU A 174 -1.37 17.31 9.47
N PRO A 175 -0.98 18.39 8.76
CA PRO A 175 -1.31 19.77 9.16
C PRO A 175 -2.82 20.06 9.27
N GLN A 176 -3.65 19.36 8.50
CA GLN A 176 -5.11 19.55 8.57
C GLN A 176 -5.68 19.03 9.90
N ALA A 177 -5.22 17.86 10.36
CA ALA A 177 -5.59 17.35 11.68
C ALA A 177 -5.18 18.33 12.79
N ILE A 178 -3.97 18.90 12.71
CA ILE A 178 -3.49 19.91 13.66
C ILE A 178 -4.37 21.17 13.61
N TYR A 179 -4.69 21.67 12.41
CA TYR A 179 -5.53 22.86 12.24
C TYR A 179 -6.95 22.66 12.81
N GLN A 180 -7.54 21.47 12.64
CA GLN A 180 -8.84 21.17 13.22
C GLN A 180 -8.76 21.01 14.74
N LEU A 181 -7.72 20.36 15.27
CA LEU A 181 -7.50 20.23 16.71
C LEU A 181 -7.27 21.59 17.39
N GLN A 182 -6.60 22.53 16.72
CA GLN A 182 -6.46 23.91 17.21
C GLN A 182 -7.80 24.63 17.36
N LYS A 183 -8.85 24.22 16.64
CA LYS A 183 -10.21 24.75 16.79
C LYS A 183 -10.99 24.08 17.92
N THR A 184 -10.45 23.03 18.53
CA THR A 184 -11.06 22.31 19.64
C THR A 184 -10.32 22.63 20.94
N GLU A 185 -10.97 22.44 22.09
CA GLU A 185 -10.31 22.54 23.42
C GLU A 185 -9.45 21.30 23.75
N LEU A 186 -9.27 20.39 22.79
CA LEU A 186 -8.52 19.14 22.99
C LEU A 186 -7.02 19.41 23.05
N ASN A 187 -6.34 18.70 23.95
CA ASN A 187 -4.90 18.81 24.12
C ASN A 187 -4.16 18.33 22.85
N GLN A 188 -3.19 19.11 22.36
CA GLN A 188 -2.37 18.76 21.20
C GLN A 188 -1.59 17.45 21.37
N ASN A 189 -1.40 16.96 22.60
CA ASN A 189 -0.80 15.65 22.87
C ASN A 189 -1.59 14.48 22.26
N TRP A 190 -2.88 14.66 21.94
CA TRP A 190 -3.71 13.66 21.26
C TRP A 190 -3.19 13.33 19.85
N VAL A 191 -2.51 14.28 19.21
CA VAL A 191 -1.84 14.11 17.92
C VAL A 191 -0.79 12.99 17.97
N TYR A 192 -0.11 12.86 19.11
CA TYR A 192 0.97 11.90 19.33
C TYR A 192 0.45 10.61 19.95
N GLY A 193 -0.42 10.74 20.96
CA GLY A 193 -0.90 9.63 21.76
C GLY A 193 -1.84 8.69 21.01
N VAL A 194 -2.70 9.22 20.13
CA VAL A 194 -3.70 8.41 19.43
C VAL A 194 -3.06 7.47 18.40
N PRO A 195 -2.18 7.91 17.49
CA PRO A 195 -1.55 6.99 16.54
C PRO A 195 -0.74 5.89 17.23
N GLN A 196 0.03 6.25 18.27
CA GLN A 196 0.83 5.28 19.04
C GLN A 196 -0.04 4.30 19.84
N ALA A 197 -1.16 4.76 20.40
CA ALA A 197 -2.11 3.88 21.08
C ALA A 197 -2.76 2.90 20.10
N ILE A 198 -3.18 3.37 18.92
CA ILE A 198 -3.77 2.51 17.87
C ILE A 198 -2.74 1.46 17.41
N GLU A 199 -1.49 1.87 17.16
CA GLU A 199 -0.40 0.95 16.81
C GLU A 199 -0.23 -0.14 17.88
N ARG A 200 -0.12 0.24 19.16
CA ARG A 200 0.07 -0.70 20.27
C ARG A 200 -1.13 -1.63 20.45
N CYS A 201 -2.36 -1.11 20.34
CA CYS A 201 -3.58 -1.91 20.40
C CYS A 201 -3.66 -2.93 19.26
N LEU A 202 -3.25 -2.55 18.05
CA LEU A 202 -3.16 -3.47 16.92
C LEU A 202 -2.11 -4.56 17.18
N LEU A 203 -0.90 -4.20 17.60
CA LEU A 203 0.15 -5.18 17.92
C LEU A 203 -0.28 -6.18 19.00
N LEU A 204 -0.96 -5.71 20.05
CA LEU A 204 -1.54 -6.57 21.08
C LEU A 204 -2.63 -7.48 20.51
N SER A 205 -3.54 -6.94 19.70
CA SER A 205 -4.62 -7.72 19.09
C SER A 205 -4.07 -8.82 18.17
N ILE A 206 -3.03 -8.52 17.40
CA ILE A 206 -2.32 -9.49 16.55
C ILE A 206 -1.68 -10.59 17.40
N GLY A 207 -1.01 -10.21 18.50
CA GLY A 207 -0.42 -11.16 19.44
C GLY A 207 -1.47 -12.12 20.01
N ILE A 208 -2.62 -11.59 20.43
CA ILE A 208 -3.73 -12.40 20.96
C ILE A 208 -4.30 -13.33 19.90
N LEU A 209 -4.56 -12.83 18.69
CA LEU A 209 -5.11 -13.62 17.58
C LEU A 209 -4.15 -14.73 17.15
N THR A 210 -2.86 -14.43 16.98
CA THR A 210 -1.85 -15.41 16.59
C THR A 210 -1.62 -16.45 17.69
N TRP A 211 -1.59 -16.04 18.96
CA TRP A 211 -1.52 -16.96 20.11
C TRP A 211 -2.72 -17.90 20.17
N GLY A 212 -3.94 -17.37 19.96
CA GLY A 212 -5.17 -18.15 19.91
C GLY A 212 -5.19 -19.17 18.78
N LEU A 213 -4.72 -18.78 17.58
CA LEU A 213 -4.56 -19.69 16.44
C LEU A 213 -3.56 -20.83 16.71
N LEU A 214 -2.48 -20.56 17.45
CA LEU A 214 -1.46 -21.56 17.77
C LEU A 214 -1.89 -22.54 18.87
N HIS A 215 -2.58 -22.07 19.91
CA HIS A 215 -2.86 -22.87 21.11
C HIS A 215 -4.28 -23.45 21.15
N ASN A 216 -5.23 -22.90 20.39
CA ASN A 216 -6.62 -23.36 20.34
C ASN A 216 -7.13 -23.54 18.90
N PRO A 217 -6.48 -24.38 18.06
CA PRO A 217 -6.87 -24.54 16.66
C PRO A 217 -8.30 -25.05 16.49
N MET A 218 -8.78 -25.89 17.42
CA MET A 218 -10.13 -26.48 17.44
C MET A 218 -11.28 -25.46 17.56
N ILE A 219 -11.02 -24.25 18.05
CA ILE A 219 -12.03 -23.17 18.13
C ILE A 219 -12.21 -22.49 16.75
N PHE A 220 -11.19 -22.53 15.90
CA PHE A 220 -11.13 -21.85 14.60
C PHE A 220 -11.21 -22.80 13.39
N GLU A 221 -11.20 -24.10 13.65
CA GLU A 221 -11.68 -25.15 12.75
C GLU A 221 -13.14 -25.36 13.12
N GLY A 222 -14.05 -24.65 12.44
CA GLY A 222 -15.48 -24.93 12.60
C GLY A 222 -15.73 -26.43 12.42
N GLN A 223 -16.58 -27.00 13.26
CA GLN A 223 -16.95 -28.42 13.15
C GLN A 223 -17.51 -28.67 11.74
N GLU A 224 -16.70 -29.25 10.87
CA GLU A 224 -17.19 -29.93 9.68
C GLU A 224 -17.81 -31.25 10.16
N THR A 225 -19.10 -31.20 10.49
CA THR A 225 -20.01 -32.35 10.53
C THR A 225 -20.80 -32.43 9.25
#